data_AF-A0A140NHP3-F1
#
_entry.id   AF-A0A140NHP3-F1
#
_cell.length_a   1.000
_cell.length_b   1.000
_cell.length_c   1.000
_cell.angle_alpha   90.00
_cell.angle_beta   90.00
_cell.angle_gamma   90.00
#
_symmetry.space_group_name_H-M   'P 1'
#
loop_
_entity.id
_entity.type
_entity.pdbx_description
1 polymer ?
#
loop_
_entity_poly.entity_id
_entity_poly.type
_entity_poly.pdbx_seq_one_letter_code
_entity_poly.pdbx_strand_id
1 'polypeptide(L)' 'MKERIVKNLVELTYGTNNDVKIAAINALGDYKCSIEQEDAIDRLLVLCDDYNKEIAVASISSLSKLAKFFSDL' A
#
# COMPACT_ATOMS: atom_id res chain seq x y z
N MET A 1 -12.14 -11.13 7.17
CA MET A 1 -12.51 -9.70 7.01
C MET A 1 -11.28 -8.84 6.71
N LYS A 2 -10.26 -8.85 7.59
CA LYS A 2 -9.00 -8.11 7.41
C LYS A 2 -8.33 -8.37 6.05
N GLU A 3 -8.18 -9.65 5.69
CA GLU A 3 -7.65 -10.08 4.37
C GLU A 3 -8.43 -9.48 3.20
N ARG A 4 -9.77 -9.59 3.22
CA ARG A 4 -10.62 -9.02 2.18
C ARG A 4 -10.48 -7.49 2.06
N ILE A 5 -10.28 -6.79 3.17
CA ILE A 5 -10.03 -5.33 3.16
C ILE A 5 -8.71 -5.03 2.45
N VAL A 6 -7.62 -5.67 2.87
CA VAL A 6 -6.29 -5.44 2.26
C VAL A 6 -6.29 -5.83 0.79
N LYS A 7 -6.86 -6.99 0.44
CA LYS A 7 -6.99 -7.43 -0.97
C LYS A 7 -7.73 -6.40 -1.82
N ASN A 8 -8.84 -5.86 -1.33
CA ASN A 8 -9.56 -4.83 -2.06
C ASN A 8 -8.76 -3.52 -2.22
N LEU A 9 -8.03 -3.11 -1.18
CA LEU A 9 -7.13 -1.95 -1.27
C LEU A 9 -6.01 -2.20 -2.29
N VAL A 10 -5.40 -3.39 -2.30
CA VAL A 10 -4.41 -3.80 -3.31
C VAL A 10 -5.00 -3.72 -4.72
N GLU A 11 -6.19 -4.28 -4.94
CA GLU A 11 -6.89 -4.23 -6.24
C GLU A 11 -7.12 -2.78 -6.71
N LEU A 12 -7.51 -1.88 -5.80
CA LEU A 12 -7.72 -0.45 -6.12
C LEU A 12 -6.43 0.25 -6.57
N THR A 13 -5.25 -0.22 -6.15
CA THR A 13 -3.96 0.33 -6.61
C THR A 13 -3.65 0.04 -8.09
N TYR A 14 -4.35 -0.90 -8.72
CA TYR A 14 -4.19 -1.21 -10.15
C TYR A 14 -5.12 -0.37 -11.05
N GLY A 15 -6.00 0.43 -10.46
CA GLY A 15 -6.92 1.29 -11.21
C GLY A 15 -6.22 2.38 -12.02
N THR A 16 -6.98 3.05 -12.88
CA THR A 16 -6.47 4.16 -13.72
C THR A 16 -6.58 5.52 -13.04
N ASN A 17 -7.50 5.68 -12.07
CA ASN A 17 -7.67 6.92 -11.33
C ASN A 17 -6.57 7.06 -10.27
N ASN A 18 -5.73 8.09 -10.40
CA ASN A 18 -4.60 8.30 -9.50
C ASN A 18 -5.03 8.68 -8.08
N ASP A 19 -6.11 9.43 -7.89
CA ASP A 19 -6.62 9.78 -6.55
C ASP A 19 -7.06 8.54 -5.79
N VAL A 20 -7.75 7.62 -6.48
CA VAL A 20 -8.17 6.33 -5.90
C VAL A 20 -6.96 5.47 -5.55
N LYS A 21 -5.96 5.41 -6.45
CA LYS A 21 -4.71 4.68 -6.18
C LYS A 21 -4.01 5.23 -4.94
N ILE A 22 -3.83 6.54 -4.86
CA ILE A 22 -3.17 7.22 -3.73
C ILE A 22 -3.93 6.97 -2.44
N ALA A 23 -5.26 7.06 -2.45
CA ALA A 23 -6.08 6.76 -1.27
C ALA A 23 -5.92 5.31 -0.80
N ALA A 24 -5.89 4.35 -1.73
CA ALA A 24 -5.68 2.94 -1.42
C ALA A 24 -4.28 2.67 -0.86
N ILE A 25 -3.24 3.26 -1.46
CA ILE A 25 -1.86 3.19 -1.00
C ILE A 25 -1.74 3.72 0.43
N ASN A 26 -2.30 4.90 0.71
CA ASN A 26 -2.28 5.49 2.04
C ASN A 26 -2.99 4.60 3.06
N ALA A 27 -4.16 4.06 2.71
CA ALA A 27 -4.92 3.16 3.57
C ALA A 27 -4.15 1.86 3.87
N LEU A 28 -3.44 1.29 2.89
CA LEU A 28 -2.55 0.14 3.11
C LEU A 28 -1.46 0.48 4.14
N GLY A 29 -0.88 1.67 4.07
CA GLY A 29 0.15 2.14 5.00
C GLY A 29 -0.33 2.37 6.43
N ASP A 30 -1.58 2.79 6.60
CA ASP A 30 -2.18 3.05 7.92
C ASP A 30 -2.78 1.79 8.57
N TYR A 31 -2.95 0.70 7.80
CA TYR A 31 -3.56 -0.52 8.27
C TYR A 31 -2.53 -1.58 8.62
N LYS A 32 -2.28 -1.79 9.94
CA LYS A 32 -1.26 -2.74 10.43
C LYS A 32 -1.34 -4.13 9.80
N CYS A 33 -2.54 -4.66 9.56
CA CYS A 33 -2.73 -6.00 8.96
C CYS A 33 -2.22 -6.12 7.51
N SER A 34 -1.83 -5.03 6.86
CA SER A 34 -1.17 -5.07 5.55
C SER A 34 0.19 -5.79 5.62
N ILE A 35 0.89 -5.78 6.76
CA ILE A 35 2.20 -6.48 6.88
C ILE A 35 2.06 -8.01 6.83
N GLU A 36 0.88 -8.54 7.11
CA GLU A 36 0.59 -9.98 7.11
C GLU A 36 0.34 -10.51 5.68
N GLN A 37 0.33 -9.64 4.67
CA GLN A 37 -0.01 -9.97 3.28
C GLN A 37 1.11 -9.54 2.34
N GLU A 38 1.87 -10.51 1.86
CA GLU A 38 3.01 -10.32 0.95
C GLU A 38 2.63 -9.50 -0.29
N ASP A 39 1.50 -9.82 -0.94
CA ASP A 39 0.97 -9.10 -2.11
C ASP A 39 0.81 -7.58 -1.87
N ALA A 40 0.49 -7.17 -0.64
CA ALA A 40 0.35 -5.75 -0.31
C ALA A 40 1.71 -5.05 -0.24
N ILE A 41 2.71 -5.72 0.35
CA ILE A 41 4.08 -5.19 0.45
C ILE A 41 4.73 -5.14 -0.93
N ASP A 42 4.63 -6.22 -1.70
CA ASP A 42 5.15 -6.30 -3.08
C ASP A 42 4.53 -5.23 -3.97
N ARG A 43 3.21 -5.02 -3.85
CA ARG A 43 2.54 -3.98 -4.62
C ARG A 43 3.06 -2.59 -4.26
N LEU A 44 3.23 -2.28 -2.98
CA LEU A 44 3.78 -1.00 -2.53
C LEU A 44 5.24 -0.81 -3.02
N LEU A 45 6.05 -1.87 -3.01
CA LEU A 45 7.42 -1.84 -3.54
C LEU A 45 7.44 -1.51 -5.04
N VAL A 46 6.62 -2.19 -5.85
CA VAL A 46 6.49 -1.90 -7.28
C VAL A 46 6.10 -0.45 -7.54
N LEU A 47 5.22 0.10 -6.72
CA LEU A 47 4.72 1.47 -6.88
C LEU A 47 5.73 2.55 -6.44
N CYS A 48 6.81 2.20 -5.74
CA CYS A 48 7.90 3.14 -5.47
C CYS A 48 8.59 3.63 -6.75
N ASP A 49 8.54 2.83 -7.82
CA ASP A 49 9.13 3.15 -9.12
C ASP A 49 8.09 3.72 -10.12
N ASP A 50 6.88 4.06 -9.67
CA ASP A 50 5.84 4.61 -10.55
C ASP A 50 6.26 5.97 -11.14
N TYR A 51 6.03 6.16 -12.44
CA TYR A 51 6.35 7.42 -13.12
C TYR A 51 5.59 8.62 -12.55
N ASN A 52 4.38 8.39 -12.02
CA ASN A 52 3.67 9.43 -11.29
C ASN A 52 4.29 9.61 -9.90
N LYS A 53 4.97 10.75 -9.72
CA LYS A 53 5.60 11.16 -8.47
C LYS A 53 4.70 11.01 -7.25
N GLU A 54 3.42 11.35 -7.34
CA GLU A 54 2.51 11.29 -6.18
C GLU A 54 2.24 9.85 -5.74
N ILE A 55 2.14 8.93 -6.69
CA ILE A 55 1.99 7.49 -6.43
C ILE A 55 3.26 6.93 -5.77
N ALA A 56 4.43 7.27 -6.32
CA ALA A 56 5.72 6.85 -5.76
C ALA A 56 5.91 7.37 -4.33
N VAL A 57 5.65 8.66 -4.10
CA VAL A 57 5.74 9.28 -2.76
C VAL A 57 4.75 8.65 -1.78
N ALA A 58 3.52 8.38 -2.20
CA ALA A 58 2.53 7.72 -1.36
C ALA A 58 3.01 6.32 -0.95
N SER A 59 3.55 5.54 -1.88
CA SER A 59 4.01 4.17 -1.58
C SER A 59 5.22 4.14 -0.64
N ILE A 60 6.20 5.01 -0.87
CA ILE A 60 7.34 5.18 0.04
C ILE A 60 6.85 5.55 1.45
N SER A 61 5.89 6.48 1.53
CA SER A 61 5.32 6.93 2.81
C SER A 61 4.57 5.80 3.51
N SER A 62 3.81 4.99 2.77
CA SER A 62 3.09 3.84 3.31
C SER A 62 4.03 2.75 3.82
N LEU A 63 5.09 2.42 3.09
CA LEU A 63 6.11 1.48 3.56
C LEU A 63 6.82 1.99 4.82
N SER A 64 7.10 3.30 4.91
CA SER A 64 7.67 3.92 6.12
C SER A 64 6.74 3.81 7.34
N LYS A 65 5.43 3.93 7.14
CA LYS A 65 4.43 3.69 8.20
C LYS A 65 4.41 2.23 8.62
N LEU A 66 4.37 1.30 7.65
CA LEU A 66 4.34 -0.14 7.92
C LEU A 66 5.62 -0.66 8.57
N ALA A 67 6.76 -0.03 8.29
CA ALA A 67 8.05 -0.41 8.87
C ALA A 67 8.04 -0.44 10.41
N LYS A 68 7.19 0.41 11.02
CA LYS A 68 6.99 0.48 12.48
C LYS A 68 6.33 -0.77 13.06
N PHE A 69 5.71 -1.60 12.23
CA PHE A 69 5.02 -2.82 12.64
C PHE A 69 5.79 -4.10 12.29
N PHE A 70 6.86 -4.04 11.48
CA PHE A 70 7.67 -5.24 11.18
C PHE A 70 8.44 -5.76 12.40
N SER A 71 8.67 -4.94 13.41
CA SER A 71 9.19 -5.39 14.71
C SER A 71 8.20 -6.24 15.51
N ASP A 72 6.93 -6.24 15.11
CA ASP A 72 5.83 -6.92 15.81
C ASP A 72 5.46 -8.27 15.16
N LEU A 73 6.22 -8.70 14.14
CA LEU A 73 6.04 -9.96 13.42
C LEU A 73 6.85 -11.09 14.08
#